data_AF-A0A7S3L5N1-F1
#
_entry.id   AF-A0A7S3L5N1-F1
#
_cell.length_a   1.000
_cell.length_b   1.000
_cell.length_c   1.000
_cell.angle_alpha   90.00
_cell.angle_beta   90.00
_cell.angle_gamma   90.00
#
_symmetry.space_group_name_H-M   'P 1'
#
loop_
_entity.id
_entity.type
_entity.pdbx_description
1 polymer ?
#
loop_
_entity_poly.entity_id
_entity_poly.type
_entity_poly.pdbx_seq_one_letter_code
_entity_poly.pdbx_strand_id
1 'polypeptide(L)'
;MSEEEVKATEAAPATNGEGKANGKDRKPRDETPIEELYDLSKPIPKEERPDKAAHEKEIEELNSTMDSLKEARKKVQDKIDSAMSDPESKSKLQEARTKMNGLKTKKNALIEEKKKLRAQLDQAKNQSDKIVKDKKDARSNVKHKSVEEIDEAIKKLQRIQETTSMTLNEEKKLIKEMDALRNSKKFVADIKNKDAAMLDIKEQRKVIAAQITAKDKEIDGFSKEIDEIMKVIKGINDKESSKRDTVKELFKERDDIKKKMDETVADRNALRAANREKMNKWHNYQRAVRAQKKIQYEEEKARRDAERAEYEAQLAAEEAKKIPYEAEQNLCEYLANFLETTYLGKDSQEKTEKKEDIVAVKEDPFAGMKPVGKKFDEAEEFFGKGKGKKKRVRAAKKQDSAAGPFTLSVDMFDQFGLIQLNPPTKLEEVEKSVKELREKKAWYKEQPRGSVPTAQDIRKANEKAAAKLRQETTTTTTEVKKPKAPGKFSLQDEEFVPLGVGAAATTVNSSWGQKPATQES
;
A
#
# COMPACT_ATOMS: atom_id res chain seq x y z
N MET A 1 36.79 -57.55 -15.43
CA MET A 1 37.80 -56.97 -14.52
C MET A 1 37.68 -55.45 -14.65
N SER A 2 36.58 -54.79 -14.25
CA SER A 2 36.02 -54.62 -12.87
C SER A 2 37.04 -53.99 -11.91
N GLU A 3 36.76 -52.93 -11.15
CA GLU A 3 35.62 -51.98 -11.03
C GLU A 3 36.11 -50.53 -11.38
N GLU A 4 35.34 -49.49 -11.76
CA GLU A 4 34.00 -48.99 -11.42
C GLU A 4 33.86 -48.36 -10.02
N GLU A 5 34.08 -47.05 -9.90
CA GLU A 5 33.28 -46.21 -9.00
C GLU A 5 33.06 -44.81 -9.59
N VAL A 6 31.79 -44.42 -9.74
CA VAL A 6 31.35 -43.22 -10.46
C VAL A 6 30.83 -42.19 -9.45
N LYS A 7 31.39 -40.98 -9.46
CA LYS A 7 30.88 -39.89 -8.62
C LYS A 7 29.69 -39.21 -9.29
N ALA A 8 28.51 -39.40 -8.70
CA ALA A 8 27.24 -38.95 -9.26
C ALA A 8 27.14 -37.43 -9.44
N THR A 9 26.68 -37.01 -10.62
CA THR A 9 26.14 -35.68 -10.89
C THR A 9 24.64 -35.69 -10.62
N GLU A 10 24.18 -34.93 -9.63
CA GLU A 10 22.76 -34.87 -9.28
C GLU A 10 21.96 -34.03 -10.29
N ALA A 11 20.75 -34.47 -10.62
CA ALA A 11 20.01 -34.04 -11.80
C ALA A 11 19.14 -32.80 -11.58
N ALA A 12 18.98 -31.99 -12.63
CA ALA A 12 17.98 -30.94 -12.68
C ALA A 12 16.57 -31.54 -12.92
N PRO A 13 15.54 -31.18 -12.12
CA PRO A 13 14.16 -31.52 -12.42
C PRO A 13 13.58 -30.57 -13.47
N ALA A 14 12.91 -31.12 -14.47
CA ALA A 14 12.33 -30.36 -15.57
C ALA A 14 11.15 -29.48 -15.14
N THR A 15 11.08 -28.28 -15.70
CA THR A 15 9.91 -27.40 -15.60
C THR A 15 8.79 -27.91 -16.51
N ASN A 16 7.58 -28.09 -15.98
CA ASN A 16 6.38 -27.93 -16.79
C ASN A 16 5.24 -27.32 -15.97
N GLY A 17 4.44 -26.48 -16.64
CA GLY A 17 3.76 -25.35 -16.00
C GLY A 17 2.54 -25.68 -15.13
N GLU A 18 2.13 -24.66 -14.38
CA GLU A 18 0.71 -24.43 -14.06
C GLU A 18 0.41 -22.93 -13.91
N GLY A 19 -0.84 -22.55 -14.18
CA GLY A 19 -1.22 -21.17 -14.48
C GLY A 19 -1.37 -20.25 -13.26
N LYS A 20 -1.40 -18.94 -13.52
CA LYS A 20 -1.70 -17.89 -12.52
C LYS A 20 -3.16 -17.98 -12.05
N ALA A 21 -3.44 -18.84 -11.08
CA ALA A 21 -4.67 -18.78 -10.30
C ALA A 21 -4.58 -17.64 -9.28
N ASN A 22 -5.36 -16.57 -9.48
CA ASN A 22 -5.42 -15.42 -8.58
C ASN A 22 -6.32 -15.74 -7.36
N GLY A 23 -5.94 -16.75 -6.58
CA GLY A 23 -6.65 -17.23 -5.39
C GLY A 23 -6.11 -16.60 -4.11
N LYS A 24 -6.96 -15.88 -3.37
CA LYS A 24 -6.65 -15.48 -1.99
C LYS A 24 -6.89 -16.63 -1.04
N ASP A 25 -6.03 -17.63 -1.08
CA ASP A 25 -5.88 -18.60 0.02
C ASP A 25 -5.24 -17.90 1.21
N ARG A 26 -6.08 -17.15 1.93
CA ARG A 26 -5.83 -16.86 3.34
C ARG A 26 -5.88 -18.20 4.04
N LYS A 27 -4.70 -18.81 4.26
CA LYS A 27 -4.54 -19.86 5.29
C LYS A 27 -5.36 -19.43 6.52
N PRO A 28 -6.10 -20.36 7.16
CA PRO A 28 -6.60 -20.11 8.50
C PRO A 28 -5.43 -19.56 9.31
N ARG A 29 -5.62 -18.35 9.83
CA ARG A 29 -4.63 -17.76 10.72
C ARG A 29 -4.62 -18.69 11.93
N ASP A 30 -3.46 -19.20 12.32
CA ASP A 30 -3.28 -20.01 13.54
C ASP A 30 -3.56 -19.11 14.75
N GLU A 31 -4.84 -18.86 14.97
CA GLU A 31 -5.39 -18.13 16.09
C GLU A 31 -5.63 -19.17 17.16
N THR A 32 -4.69 -19.23 18.12
CA THR A 32 -4.79 -20.07 19.31
C THR A 32 -6.20 -20.00 19.88
N PRO A 33 -6.84 -21.16 20.15
CA PRO A 33 -8.18 -21.19 20.72
C PRO A 33 -8.31 -20.28 21.93
N ILE A 34 -9.43 -19.57 22.02
CA ILE A 34 -9.68 -18.59 23.09
C ILE A 34 -9.61 -19.27 24.46
N GLU A 35 -10.05 -20.52 24.51
CA GLU A 35 -10.05 -21.44 25.65
C GLU A 35 -8.64 -21.73 26.18
N GLU A 36 -7.59 -21.64 25.34
CA GLU A 36 -6.19 -21.76 25.74
C GLU A 36 -5.59 -20.42 26.23
N LEU A 37 -6.14 -19.30 25.76
CA LEU A 37 -5.67 -17.94 26.09
C LEU A 37 -6.32 -17.38 27.36
N TYR A 38 -7.56 -17.76 27.65
CA TYR A 38 -8.36 -17.25 28.76
C TYR A 38 -9.22 -18.35 29.38
N ASP A 39 -9.13 -18.49 30.70
CA ASP A 39 -10.05 -19.31 31.48
C ASP A 39 -11.44 -18.65 31.52
N LEU A 40 -12.33 -19.13 30.64
CA LEU A 40 -13.69 -18.62 30.44
C LEU A 40 -14.60 -18.77 31.67
N SER A 41 -14.21 -19.56 32.67
CA SER A 41 -14.93 -19.67 33.95
C SER A 41 -14.70 -18.48 34.89
N LYS A 42 -13.63 -17.70 34.66
CA LYS A 42 -13.22 -16.58 35.52
C LYS A 42 -13.56 -15.22 34.91
N PRO A 43 -13.70 -14.14 35.72
CA PRO A 43 -13.86 -12.79 35.19
C PRO A 43 -12.60 -12.37 34.42
N ILE A 44 -12.77 -12.11 33.13
CA ILE A 44 -11.67 -11.79 32.22
C ILE A 44 -11.16 -10.36 32.52
N PRO A 45 -9.84 -10.15 32.73
CA PRO A 45 -9.29 -8.81 32.98
C PRO A 45 -9.61 -7.82 31.86
N LYS A 46 -10.15 -6.65 32.22
CA LYS A 46 -10.55 -5.62 31.24
C LYS A 46 -9.33 -4.98 30.59
N GLU A 47 -9.16 -5.21 29.30
CA GLU A 47 -8.16 -4.50 28.51
C GLU A 47 -8.74 -3.24 27.85
N GLU A 48 -7.97 -2.15 27.89
CA GLU A 48 -8.36 -0.88 27.27
C GLU A 48 -8.18 -0.90 25.75
N ARG A 49 -9.04 -0.17 25.04
CA ARG A 49 -8.94 -0.04 23.58
C ARG A 49 -7.75 0.86 23.25
N PRO A 50 -6.80 0.44 22.40
CA PRO A 50 -5.69 1.30 21.98
C PRO A 50 -6.20 2.57 21.29
N ASP A 51 -5.64 3.73 21.67
CA ASP A 51 -5.95 5.00 21.00
C ASP A 51 -5.33 4.99 19.59
N LYS A 52 -6.22 5.07 18.60
CA LYS A 52 -5.83 5.11 17.19
C LYS A 52 -5.35 6.49 16.78
N ALA A 53 -5.92 7.56 17.33
CA ALA A 53 -5.63 8.93 16.91
C ALA A 53 -4.24 9.38 17.38
N ALA A 54 -3.81 8.96 18.58
CA ALA A 54 -2.43 9.15 19.03
C ALA A 54 -1.44 8.39 18.14
N HIS A 55 -1.70 7.11 17.86
CA HIS A 55 -0.81 6.29 17.04
C HIS A 55 -0.70 6.74 15.58
N GLU A 56 -1.81 7.21 14.99
CA GLU A 56 -1.82 7.77 13.63
C GLU A 56 -0.96 9.03 13.55
N LYS A 57 -1.06 9.94 14.54
CA LYS A 57 -0.18 11.12 14.66
C LYS A 57 1.30 10.78 14.80
N GLU A 58 1.66 9.84 15.70
CA GLU A 58 3.05 9.39 15.85
C GLU A 58 3.62 8.80 14.54
N ILE A 59 2.79 8.06 13.78
CA ILE A 59 3.18 7.55 12.45
C ILE A 59 3.33 8.67 11.43
N GLU A 60 2.45 9.68 11.43
CA GLU A 60 2.52 10.84 10.53
C GLU A 60 3.77 11.68 10.80
N GLU A 61 4.10 11.93 12.07
CA GLU A 61 5.33 12.61 12.49
C GLU A 61 6.57 11.84 11.98
N LEU A 62 6.65 10.53 12.23
CA LEU A 62 7.76 9.69 11.72
C LEU A 62 7.81 9.56 10.19
N ASN A 63 6.68 9.67 9.49
CA ASN A 63 6.68 9.72 8.03
C ASN A 63 7.17 11.09 7.52
N SER A 64 6.79 12.19 8.17
CA SER A 64 7.24 13.54 7.81
C SER A 64 8.73 13.74 8.01
N THR A 65 9.30 13.23 9.11
CA THR A 65 10.75 13.25 9.35
C THR A 65 11.46 12.37 8.32
N MET A 66 10.92 11.19 8.01
CA MET A 66 11.42 10.29 6.98
C MET A 66 11.46 10.94 5.58
N ASP A 67 10.43 11.68 5.19
CA ASP A 67 10.42 12.38 3.90
C ASP A 67 11.41 13.55 3.88
N SER A 68 11.56 14.28 4.99
CA SER A 68 12.62 15.31 5.13
C SER A 68 14.04 14.72 5.00
N LEU A 69 14.27 13.52 5.55
CA LEU A 69 15.55 12.81 5.45
C LEU A 69 15.80 12.28 4.03
N LYS A 70 14.76 11.80 3.31
CA LYS A 70 14.88 11.43 1.89
C LYS A 70 15.27 12.63 1.03
N GLU A 71 14.66 13.80 1.26
CA GLU A 71 15.02 15.03 0.55
C GLU A 71 16.46 15.46 0.85
N ALA A 72 16.87 15.45 2.13
CA ALA A 72 18.23 15.76 2.53
C ALA A 72 19.23 14.80 1.87
N ARG A 73 18.95 13.49 1.90
CA ARG A 73 19.75 12.45 1.22
C ARG A 73 19.86 12.70 -0.28
N LYS A 74 18.76 13.07 -0.93
CA LYS A 74 18.76 13.41 -2.37
C LYS A 74 19.64 14.63 -2.63
N LYS A 75 19.47 15.73 -1.88
CA LYS A 75 20.29 16.96 -2.01
C LYS A 75 21.78 16.69 -1.80
N VAL A 76 22.15 15.77 -0.91
CA VAL A 76 23.56 15.34 -0.72
C VAL A 76 24.03 14.46 -1.88
N GLN A 77 23.21 13.53 -2.36
CA GLN A 77 23.54 12.68 -3.53
C GLN A 77 23.73 13.52 -4.80
N ASP A 78 22.83 14.47 -5.09
CA ASP A 78 22.92 15.37 -6.24
C ASP A 78 24.24 16.20 -6.20
N LYS A 79 24.71 16.60 -5.00
CA LYS A 79 26.03 17.25 -4.81
C LYS A 79 27.20 16.30 -5.07
N ILE A 80 27.14 15.06 -4.59
CA ILE A 80 28.16 14.03 -4.83
C ILE A 80 28.31 13.77 -6.33
N ASP A 81 27.19 13.55 -7.02
CA ASP A 81 27.18 13.22 -8.45
C ASP A 81 27.70 14.40 -9.28
N SER A 82 27.33 15.64 -8.92
CA SER A 82 27.87 16.86 -9.52
C SER A 82 29.37 17.06 -9.27
N ALA A 83 29.89 16.66 -8.11
CA ALA A 83 31.32 16.79 -7.78
C ALA A 83 32.19 15.67 -8.39
N MET A 84 31.62 14.48 -8.59
CA MET A 84 32.29 13.32 -9.19
C MET A 84 32.25 13.34 -10.73
N SER A 85 31.19 13.91 -11.30
CA SER A 85 31.00 14.09 -12.75
C SER A 85 31.65 15.38 -13.25
N ASP A 86 32.98 15.37 -13.31
CA ASP A 86 33.76 16.36 -14.06
C ASP A 86 34.55 15.65 -15.19
N PRO A 87 33.90 15.33 -16.33
CA PRO A 87 34.57 14.71 -17.48
C PRO A 87 35.57 15.69 -18.14
N GLU A 88 35.28 16.98 -18.07
CA GLU A 88 36.06 18.02 -18.74
C GLU A 88 37.44 18.20 -18.08
N SER A 89 37.51 18.23 -16.74
CA SER A 89 38.78 18.23 -16.00
C SER A 89 39.60 16.97 -16.28
N LYS A 90 38.94 15.80 -16.39
CA LYS A 90 39.61 14.54 -16.73
C LYS A 90 40.17 14.54 -18.16
N SER A 91 39.43 15.06 -19.15
CA SER A 91 39.94 15.23 -20.52
C SER A 91 41.13 16.19 -20.55
N LYS A 92 40.99 17.38 -19.96
CA LYS A 92 42.06 18.40 -19.89
C LYS A 92 43.33 17.86 -19.22
N LEU A 93 43.19 17.07 -18.16
CA LEU A 93 44.32 16.40 -17.49
C LEU A 93 44.99 15.35 -18.39
N GLN A 94 44.21 14.56 -19.13
CA GLN A 94 44.74 13.57 -20.06
C GLN A 94 45.44 14.22 -21.25
N GLU A 95 44.86 15.28 -21.84
CA GLU A 95 45.46 16.08 -22.90
C GLU A 95 46.76 16.78 -22.44
N ALA A 96 46.79 17.32 -21.22
CA ALA A 96 47.99 17.90 -20.65
C ALA A 96 49.10 16.83 -20.47
N ARG A 97 48.73 15.62 -20.03
CA ARG A 97 49.67 14.49 -19.91
C ARG A 97 50.19 13.99 -21.26
N THR A 98 49.35 13.88 -22.29
CA THR A 98 49.80 13.48 -23.63
C THR A 98 50.71 14.54 -24.26
N LYS A 99 50.37 15.83 -24.13
CA LYS A 99 51.24 16.96 -24.53
C LYS A 99 52.58 16.90 -23.80
N MET A 100 52.60 16.80 -22.46
CA MET A 100 53.82 16.67 -21.67
C MET A 100 54.69 15.49 -22.13
N ASN A 101 54.10 14.31 -22.36
CA ASN A 101 54.84 13.15 -22.80
C ASN A 101 55.41 13.34 -24.21
N GLY A 102 54.67 13.96 -25.13
CA GLY A 102 55.14 14.31 -26.48
C GLY A 102 56.27 15.35 -26.48
N LEU A 103 56.30 16.28 -25.53
CA LEU A 103 57.44 17.19 -25.35
C LEU A 103 58.65 16.47 -24.74
N LYS A 104 58.44 15.55 -23.78
CA LYS A 104 59.51 14.74 -23.19
C LYS A 104 60.19 13.84 -24.21
N THR A 105 59.45 13.20 -25.12
CA THR A 105 60.05 12.38 -26.19
C THR A 105 60.87 13.23 -27.16
N LYS A 106 60.35 14.40 -27.59
CA LYS A 106 61.10 15.37 -28.42
C LYS A 106 62.38 15.85 -27.72
N LYS A 107 62.29 16.28 -26.47
CA LYS A 107 63.44 16.71 -25.66
C LYS A 107 64.49 15.60 -25.54
N ASN A 108 64.08 14.35 -25.31
CA ASN A 108 65.00 13.22 -25.22
C ASN A 108 65.70 12.94 -26.56
N ALA A 109 64.99 12.99 -27.69
CA ALA A 109 65.58 12.84 -29.01
C ALA A 109 66.66 13.91 -29.29
N LEU A 110 66.39 15.18 -28.94
CA LEU A 110 67.37 16.26 -29.05
C LEU A 110 68.59 16.07 -28.14
N ILE A 111 68.40 15.53 -26.92
CA ILE A 111 69.50 15.19 -26.02
C ILE A 111 70.37 14.07 -26.61
N GLU A 112 69.77 13.08 -27.29
CA GLU A 112 70.51 12.03 -28.00
C GLU A 112 71.27 12.56 -29.22
N GLU A 113 70.66 13.44 -30.03
CA GLU A 113 71.33 14.14 -31.13
C GLU A 113 72.52 14.96 -30.61
N LYS A 114 72.32 15.75 -29.57
CA LYS A 114 73.38 16.51 -28.88
C LYS A 114 74.49 15.60 -28.35
N LYS A 115 74.16 14.40 -27.83
CA LYS A 115 75.15 13.41 -27.39
C LYS A 115 75.99 12.88 -28.57
N LYS A 116 75.37 12.62 -29.72
CA LYS A 116 76.05 12.23 -30.97
C LYS A 116 76.98 13.35 -31.46
N LEU A 117 76.50 14.60 -31.50
CA LEU A 117 77.30 15.78 -31.87
C LEU A 117 78.50 16.00 -30.92
N ARG A 118 78.33 15.80 -29.61
CA ARG A 118 79.43 15.87 -28.63
C ARG A 118 80.48 14.78 -28.89
N ALA A 119 80.06 13.55 -29.16
CA ALA A 119 80.98 12.46 -29.51
C ALA A 119 81.76 12.76 -30.81
N GLN A 120 81.11 13.34 -31.82
CA GLN A 120 81.77 13.80 -33.05
C GLN A 120 82.76 14.95 -32.78
N LEU A 121 82.40 15.90 -31.92
CA LEU A 121 83.30 16.99 -31.51
C LEU A 121 84.57 16.46 -30.83
N ASP A 122 84.42 15.46 -29.94
CA ASP A 122 85.54 14.86 -29.23
C ASP A 122 86.39 13.95 -30.14
N GLN A 123 85.77 13.25 -31.11
CA GLN A 123 86.50 12.58 -32.19
C GLN A 123 87.33 13.58 -33.03
N ALA A 124 86.75 14.72 -33.41
CA ALA A 124 87.43 15.77 -34.17
C ALA A 124 88.57 16.44 -33.36
N LYS A 125 88.42 16.60 -32.04
CA LYS A 125 89.54 16.99 -31.15
C LYS A 125 90.66 15.94 -31.19
N ASN A 126 90.33 14.66 -30.95
CA ASN A 126 91.31 13.58 -30.94
C ASN A 126 92.05 13.43 -32.29
N GLN A 127 91.37 13.69 -33.42
CA GLN A 127 92.00 13.75 -34.75
C GLN A 127 92.91 14.98 -34.89
N SER A 128 92.47 16.16 -34.46
CA SER A 128 93.29 17.38 -34.42
C SER A 128 94.56 17.18 -33.59
N ASP A 129 94.46 16.56 -32.42
CA ASP A 129 95.58 16.38 -31.49
C ASP A 129 96.60 15.37 -32.03
N LYS A 130 96.13 14.30 -32.69
CA LYS A 130 96.99 13.39 -33.47
C LYS A 130 97.74 14.11 -34.58
N ILE A 131 97.04 14.88 -35.42
CA ILE A 131 97.67 15.64 -36.51
C ILE A 131 98.67 16.68 -35.96
N VAL A 132 98.38 17.33 -34.84
CA VAL A 132 99.32 18.25 -34.17
C VAL A 132 100.58 17.52 -33.71
N LYS A 133 100.44 16.33 -33.12
CA LYS A 133 101.59 15.50 -32.73
C LYS A 133 102.38 15.04 -33.95
N ASP A 134 101.72 14.43 -34.93
CA ASP A 134 102.34 13.92 -36.16
C ASP A 134 102.99 15.03 -37.00
N LYS A 135 102.49 16.28 -36.88
CA LYS A 135 103.11 17.47 -37.47
C LYS A 135 104.35 17.90 -36.68
N LYS A 136 104.30 17.89 -35.34
CA LYS A 136 105.45 18.20 -34.48
C LYS A 136 106.61 17.22 -34.75
N ASP A 137 106.30 15.93 -34.79
CA ASP A 137 107.27 14.85 -34.99
C ASP A 137 107.87 14.88 -36.42
N ALA A 138 107.04 15.18 -37.44
CA ALA A 138 107.54 15.43 -38.79
C ALA A 138 108.42 16.69 -38.88
N ARG A 139 108.09 17.75 -38.13
CA ARG A 139 108.84 19.02 -38.14
C ARG A 139 110.19 18.91 -37.45
N SER A 140 110.37 18.03 -36.45
CA SER A 140 111.70 17.74 -35.88
C SER A 140 112.64 17.01 -36.85
N ASN A 141 112.09 16.28 -37.84
CA ASN A 141 112.88 15.53 -38.82
C ASN A 141 113.26 16.36 -40.07
N VAL A 142 112.90 17.65 -40.10
CA VAL A 142 113.01 18.50 -41.29
C VAL A 142 113.79 19.79 -40.97
N LYS A 143 114.89 20.02 -41.70
CA LYS A 143 115.79 21.16 -41.51
C LYS A 143 115.38 22.42 -42.28
N HIS A 144 114.64 22.27 -43.38
CA HIS A 144 114.22 23.34 -44.31
C HIS A 144 112.69 23.41 -44.40
N LYS A 145 112.13 24.61 -44.46
CA LYS A 145 110.69 24.85 -44.25
C LYS A 145 109.85 24.74 -45.52
N SER A 146 110.46 24.92 -46.69
CA SER A 146 109.79 24.81 -48.00
C SER A 146 110.48 23.78 -48.90
N VAL A 147 109.76 23.32 -49.92
CA VAL A 147 110.33 22.43 -50.95
C VAL A 147 111.37 23.17 -51.79
N GLU A 148 111.14 24.47 -52.04
CA GLU A 148 112.04 25.37 -52.76
C GLU A 148 113.38 25.55 -52.02
N GLU A 149 113.37 25.76 -50.70
CA GLU A 149 114.58 25.82 -49.87
C GLU A 149 115.41 24.51 -49.97
N ILE A 150 114.73 23.36 -50.04
CA ILE A 150 115.37 22.05 -50.20
C ILE A 150 115.96 21.90 -51.62
N ASP A 151 115.23 22.33 -52.65
CA ASP A 151 115.71 22.32 -54.03
C ASP A 151 116.94 23.21 -54.24
N GLU A 152 116.97 24.39 -53.64
CA GLU A 152 118.16 25.23 -53.63
C GLU A 152 119.33 24.59 -52.89
N ALA A 153 119.09 23.98 -51.72
CA ALA A 153 120.13 23.28 -50.97
C ALA A 153 120.72 22.11 -51.76
N ILE A 154 119.88 21.30 -52.42
CA ILE A 154 120.33 20.21 -53.29
C ILE A 154 121.13 20.76 -54.47
N LYS A 155 120.68 21.82 -55.16
CA LYS A 155 121.44 22.46 -56.26
C LYS A 155 122.80 22.99 -55.79
N LYS A 156 122.88 23.58 -54.59
CA LYS A 156 124.13 24.05 -53.99
C LYS A 156 125.09 22.89 -53.74
N LEU A 157 124.60 21.77 -53.18
CA LEU A 157 125.40 20.56 -52.94
C LEU A 157 125.85 19.87 -54.23
N GLN A 158 124.97 19.75 -55.24
CA GLN A 158 125.32 19.22 -56.57
C GLN A 158 126.43 20.04 -57.21
N ARG A 159 126.33 21.38 -57.18
CA ARG A 159 127.38 22.26 -57.69
C ARG A 159 128.72 22.04 -56.97
N ILE A 160 128.71 21.86 -55.65
CA ILE A 160 129.94 21.55 -54.89
C ILE A 160 130.54 20.20 -55.31
N GLN A 161 129.70 19.18 -55.53
CA GLN A 161 130.15 17.87 -56.06
C GLN A 161 130.76 17.99 -57.47
N GLU A 162 130.18 18.83 -58.34
CA GLU A 162 130.65 19.03 -59.72
C GLU A 162 131.93 19.88 -59.83
N THR A 163 132.13 20.86 -58.94
CA THR A 163 133.21 21.86 -59.10
C THR A 163 134.40 21.71 -58.15
N THR A 164 134.35 20.81 -57.18
CA THR A 164 135.37 20.72 -56.11
C THR A 164 135.94 19.30 -56.02
N SER A 165 137.26 19.16 -56.06
CA SER A 165 137.91 17.88 -55.75
C SER A 165 137.81 17.60 -54.25
N MET A 166 137.21 16.45 -53.92
CA MET A 166 136.90 16.02 -52.54
C MET A 166 137.53 14.66 -52.29
N THR A 167 137.76 14.30 -51.02
CA THR A 167 138.10 12.90 -50.70
C THR A 167 136.87 12.01 -50.85
N LEU A 168 137.08 10.72 -51.14
CA LEU A 168 136.00 9.73 -51.28
C LEU A 168 135.07 9.66 -50.05
N ASN A 169 135.57 10.01 -48.86
CA ASN A 169 134.78 10.07 -47.63
C ASN A 169 133.91 11.32 -47.51
N GLU A 170 134.33 12.43 -48.11
CA GLU A 170 133.56 13.69 -48.15
C GLU A 170 132.48 13.61 -49.23
N GLU A 171 132.78 13.11 -50.43
CA GLU A 171 131.79 12.89 -51.47
C GLU A 171 130.66 11.95 -50.98
N LYS A 172 131.02 10.85 -50.29
CA LYS A 172 130.04 9.95 -49.65
C LYS A 172 129.19 10.64 -48.56
N LYS A 173 129.68 11.68 -47.89
CA LYS A 173 128.87 12.49 -46.95
C LYS A 173 127.94 13.44 -47.72
N LEU A 174 128.45 14.07 -48.77
CA LEU A 174 127.74 15.01 -49.63
C LEU A 174 126.53 14.35 -50.33
N ILE A 175 126.74 13.15 -50.90
CA ILE A 175 125.68 12.33 -51.50
C ILE A 175 124.63 11.93 -50.44
N LYS A 176 125.07 11.49 -49.24
CA LYS A 176 124.16 11.18 -48.12
C LYS A 176 123.34 12.40 -47.67
N GLU A 177 123.92 13.60 -47.68
CA GLU A 177 123.19 14.83 -47.36
C GLU A 177 122.19 15.21 -48.45
N MET A 178 122.55 15.08 -49.74
CA MET A 178 121.61 15.25 -50.85
C MET A 178 120.43 14.26 -50.78
N ASP A 179 120.67 12.99 -50.46
CA ASP A 179 119.60 11.99 -50.34
C ASP A 179 118.76 12.19 -49.08
N ALA A 180 119.36 12.64 -47.96
CA ALA A 180 118.62 13.08 -46.78
C ALA A 180 117.72 14.29 -47.10
N LEU A 181 118.21 15.27 -47.88
CA LEU A 181 117.43 16.41 -48.34
C LEU A 181 116.30 15.99 -49.30
N ARG A 182 116.56 15.09 -50.27
CA ARG A 182 115.52 14.52 -51.14
C ARG A 182 114.42 13.82 -50.34
N ASN A 183 114.79 13.08 -49.30
CA ASN A 183 113.82 12.48 -48.37
C ASN A 183 113.08 13.54 -47.54
N SER A 184 113.75 14.64 -47.13
CA SER A 184 113.11 15.74 -46.39
C SER A 184 111.97 16.43 -47.16
N LYS A 185 112.00 16.44 -48.51
CA LYS A 185 110.89 16.95 -49.33
C LYS A 185 109.56 16.25 -49.06
N LYS A 186 109.59 14.93 -48.87
CA LYS A 186 108.39 14.12 -48.57
C LYS A 186 107.76 14.58 -47.26
N PHE A 187 108.58 14.70 -46.21
CA PHE A 187 108.13 15.21 -44.92
C PHE A 187 107.61 16.66 -44.98
N VAL A 188 108.16 17.55 -45.81
CA VAL A 188 107.60 18.90 -46.04
C VAL A 188 106.23 18.85 -46.73
N ALA A 189 106.05 17.98 -47.73
CA ALA A 189 104.75 17.77 -48.37
C ALA A 189 103.72 17.20 -47.37
N ASP A 190 104.12 16.23 -46.55
CA ASP A 190 103.29 15.66 -45.48
C ASP A 190 102.89 16.72 -44.43
N ILE A 191 103.78 17.65 -44.09
CA ILE A 191 103.48 18.79 -43.20
C ILE A 191 102.43 19.71 -43.84
N LYS A 192 102.54 20.04 -45.13
CA LYS A 192 101.52 20.83 -45.86
C LYS A 192 100.17 20.12 -45.89
N ASN A 193 100.14 18.81 -46.15
CA ASN A 193 98.93 18.00 -46.15
C ASN A 193 98.28 17.95 -44.75
N LYS A 194 99.08 17.79 -43.69
CA LYS A 194 98.64 17.86 -42.29
C LYS A 194 98.09 19.24 -41.93
N ASP A 195 98.64 20.33 -42.48
CA ASP A 195 98.13 21.68 -42.25
C ASP A 195 96.77 21.93 -42.91
N ALA A 196 96.55 21.45 -44.14
CA ALA A 196 95.22 21.48 -44.78
C ALA A 196 94.20 20.71 -43.94
N ALA A 197 94.50 19.45 -43.57
CA ALA A 197 93.62 18.64 -42.73
C ALA A 197 93.34 19.27 -41.35
N MET A 198 94.28 20.04 -40.79
CA MET A 198 94.07 20.77 -39.53
C MET A 198 93.10 21.95 -39.69
N LEU A 199 93.05 22.60 -40.85
CA LEU A 199 92.07 23.65 -41.15
C LEU A 199 90.67 23.04 -41.30
N ASP A 200 90.52 21.97 -42.07
CA ASP A 200 89.25 21.26 -42.26
C ASP A 200 88.64 20.82 -40.92
N ILE A 201 89.46 20.21 -40.04
CA ILE A 201 89.00 19.79 -38.70
C ILE A 201 88.63 20.98 -37.81
N LYS A 202 89.31 22.12 -37.93
CA LYS A 202 88.92 23.35 -37.20
C LYS A 202 87.55 23.87 -37.67
N GLU A 203 87.27 23.80 -38.96
CA GLU A 203 85.96 24.20 -39.50
C GLU A 203 84.86 23.23 -39.09
N GLN A 204 85.08 21.92 -39.20
CA GLN A 204 84.18 20.89 -38.68
C GLN A 204 83.86 21.11 -37.20
N ARG A 205 84.88 21.39 -36.36
CA ARG A 205 84.68 21.69 -34.93
C ARG A 205 83.85 22.95 -34.70
N LYS A 206 84.00 24.00 -35.51
CA LYS A 206 83.15 25.21 -35.43
C LYS A 206 81.69 24.89 -35.77
N VAL A 207 81.46 24.15 -36.84
CA VAL A 207 80.11 23.75 -37.29
C VAL A 207 79.41 22.88 -36.24
N ILE A 208 80.09 21.85 -35.73
CA ILE A 208 79.54 20.97 -34.68
C ILE A 208 79.26 21.74 -33.39
N ALA A 209 80.15 22.67 -33.00
CA ALA A 209 79.91 23.53 -31.82
C ALA A 209 78.67 24.41 -32.00
N ALA A 210 78.48 25.04 -33.18
CA ALA A 210 77.30 25.82 -33.48
C ALA A 210 76.02 24.96 -33.42
N GLN A 211 76.03 23.76 -34.00
CA GLN A 211 74.92 22.81 -33.92
C GLN A 211 74.57 22.41 -32.48
N ILE A 212 75.57 22.17 -31.62
CA ILE A 212 75.34 21.89 -30.19
C ILE A 212 74.65 23.09 -29.53
N THR A 213 75.10 24.34 -29.77
CA THR A 213 74.46 25.52 -29.18
C THR A 213 73.05 25.79 -29.69
N ALA A 214 72.72 25.39 -30.92
CA ALA A 214 71.35 25.44 -31.44
C ALA A 214 70.45 24.40 -30.73
N LYS A 215 70.93 23.16 -30.62
CA LYS A 215 70.23 22.08 -29.91
C LYS A 215 70.03 22.39 -28.43
N ASP A 216 70.97 23.08 -27.79
CA ASP A 216 70.82 23.56 -26.41
C ASP A 216 69.65 24.54 -26.26
N LYS A 217 69.49 25.51 -27.16
CA LYS A 217 68.34 26.43 -27.16
C LYS A 217 67.00 25.71 -27.38
N GLU A 218 66.96 24.70 -28.25
CA GLU A 218 65.77 23.86 -28.47
C GLU A 218 65.41 23.08 -27.18
N ILE A 219 66.40 22.45 -26.53
CA ILE A 219 66.22 21.70 -25.28
C ILE A 219 65.74 22.61 -24.14
N ASP A 220 66.29 23.81 -24.02
CA ASP A 220 65.88 24.80 -23.01
C ASP A 220 64.44 25.31 -23.27
N GLY A 221 64.07 25.50 -24.54
CA GLY A 221 62.70 25.81 -24.96
C GLY A 221 61.70 24.74 -24.50
N PHE A 222 61.94 23.48 -24.89
CA PHE A 222 61.09 22.35 -24.47
C PHE A 222 61.08 22.15 -22.94
N SER A 223 62.15 22.51 -22.24
CA SER A 223 62.17 22.45 -20.77
C SER A 223 61.17 23.42 -20.14
N LYS A 224 61.11 24.66 -20.65
CA LYS A 224 60.14 25.67 -20.18
C LYS A 224 58.69 25.27 -20.47
N GLU A 225 58.41 24.77 -21.69
CA GLU A 225 57.07 24.27 -22.04
C GLU A 225 56.64 23.09 -21.14
N ILE A 226 57.56 22.17 -20.83
CA ILE A 226 57.30 21.06 -19.90
C ILE A 226 57.00 21.57 -18.48
N ASP A 227 57.75 22.57 -17.99
CA ASP A 227 57.52 23.17 -16.68
C ASP A 227 56.18 23.93 -16.59
N GLU A 228 55.77 24.61 -17.66
CA GLU A 228 54.46 25.24 -17.77
C GLU A 228 53.33 24.21 -17.75
N ILE A 229 53.42 23.14 -18.54
CA ILE A 229 52.42 22.06 -18.53
C ILE A 229 52.40 21.35 -17.17
N MET A 230 53.54 21.17 -16.50
CA MET A 230 53.58 20.60 -15.14
C MET A 230 52.88 21.50 -14.11
N LYS A 231 52.98 22.83 -14.22
CA LYS A 231 52.20 23.77 -13.39
C LYS A 231 50.69 23.62 -13.65
N VAL A 232 50.27 23.48 -14.90
CA VAL A 232 48.86 23.22 -15.26
C VAL A 232 48.37 21.89 -14.69
N ILE A 233 49.11 20.80 -14.87
CA ILE A 233 48.79 19.48 -14.32
C ILE A 233 48.68 19.52 -12.80
N LYS A 234 49.61 20.19 -12.12
CA LYS A 234 49.57 20.36 -10.67
C LYS A 234 48.33 21.14 -10.23
N GLY A 235 48.05 22.28 -10.86
CA GLY A 235 46.87 23.10 -10.55
C GLY A 235 45.52 22.39 -10.79
N ILE A 236 45.45 21.49 -11.77
CA ILE A 236 44.28 20.61 -11.95
C ILE A 236 44.19 19.58 -10.81
N ASN A 237 45.30 18.91 -10.49
CA ASN A 237 45.33 17.87 -9.46
C ASN A 237 45.07 18.41 -8.04
N ASP A 238 45.51 19.63 -7.73
CA ASP A 238 45.25 20.32 -6.44
C ASP A 238 43.75 20.71 -6.30
N LYS A 239 43.11 21.10 -7.41
CA LYS A 239 41.64 21.28 -7.48
C LYS A 239 40.90 19.94 -7.35
N GLU A 240 41.45 18.86 -7.91
CA GLU A 240 40.85 17.54 -7.78
C GLU A 240 41.01 16.95 -6.37
N SER A 241 42.12 17.24 -5.66
CA SER A 241 42.27 16.81 -4.26
C SER A 241 41.27 17.47 -3.33
N SER A 242 41.08 18.79 -3.45
CA SER A 242 40.07 19.50 -2.64
C SER A 242 38.64 19.03 -2.95
N LYS A 243 38.31 18.78 -4.22
CA LYS A 243 37.05 18.10 -4.61
C LYS A 243 36.90 16.71 -3.99
N ARG A 244 37.97 15.90 -3.94
CA ARG A 244 37.91 14.56 -3.32
C ARG A 244 37.66 14.63 -1.82
N ASP A 245 38.21 15.63 -1.12
CA ASP A 245 38.01 15.77 0.32
C ASP A 245 36.60 16.26 0.66
N THR A 246 36.04 17.22 -0.07
CA THR A 246 34.62 17.60 0.09
C THR A 246 33.66 16.46 -0.29
N VAL A 247 33.99 15.65 -1.30
CA VAL A 247 33.21 14.43 -1.63
C VAL A 247 33.26 13.39 -0.51
N LYS A 248 34.39 13.21 0.20
CA LYS A 248 34.45 12.33 1.39
C LYS A 248 33.54 12.83 2.52
N GLU A 249 33.46 14.14 2.72
CA GLU A 249 32.57 14.75 3.71
C GLU A 249 31.09 14.54 3.33
N LEU A 250 30.72 14.80 2.08
CA LEU A 250 29.37 14.51 1.57
C LEU A 250 29.00 13.02 1.69
N PHE A 251 29.94 12.09 1.49
CA PHE A 251 29.68 10.66 1.74
C PHE A 251 29.39 10.36 3.21
N LYS A 252 30.11 10.99 4.16
CA LYS A 252 29.80 10.87 5.59
C LYS A 252 28.41 11.42 5.91
N GLU A 253 28.08 12.62 5.42
CA GLU A 253 26.74 13.21 5.58
C GLU A 253 25.64 12.28 5.05
N ARG A 254 25.82 11.71 3.86
CA ARG A 254 24.88 10.77 3.24
C ARG A 254 24.69 9.51 4.09
N ASP A 255 25.78 8.97 4.63
CA ASP A 255 25.76 7.73 5.41
C ASP A 255 25.19 7.96 6.82
N ASP A 256 25.38 9.14 7.41
CA ASP A 256 24.74 9.54 8.66
C ASP A 256 23.24 9.85 8.48
N ILE A 257 22.83 10.45 7.35
CA ILE A 257 21.41 10.56 6.99
C ILE A 257 20.81 9.16 6.80
N LYS A 258 21.54 8.22 6.19
CA LYS A 258 21.08 6.83 6.04
C LYS A 258 20.84 6.17 7.40
N LYS A 259 21.77 6.29 8.37
CA LYS A 259 21.56 5.77 9.74
C LYS A 259 20.29 6.33 10.37
N LYS A 260 20.08 7.65 10.31
CA LYS A 260 18.85 8.30 10.81
C LYS A 260 17.58 7.80 10.12
N MET A 261 17.65 7.50 8.82
CA MET A 261 16.54 6.87 8.10
C MET A 261 16.28 5.44 8.59
N ASP A 262 17.33 4.64 8.74
CA ASP A 262 17.22 3.25 9.21
C ASP A 262 16.66 3.20 10.67
N GLU A 263 17.10 4.12 11.54
CA GLU A 263 16.57 4.36 12.89
C GLU A 263 15.08 4.76 12.86
N THR A 264 14.70 5.80 12.12
CA THR A 264 13.31 6.27 12.00
C THR A 264 12.38 5.16 11.44
N VAL A 265 12.89 4.31 10.54
CA VAL A 265 12.15 3.13 10.03
C VAL A 265 12.01 2.06 11.11
N ALA A 266 13.05 1.82 11.93
CA ALA A 266 13.00 0.89 13.05
C ALA A 266 11.96 1.36 14.09
N ASP A 267 11.99 2.62 14.50
CA ASP A 267 11.03 3.21 15.47
C ASP A 267 9.58 3.10 14.97
N ARG A 268 9.34 3.49 13.70
CA ARG A 268 8.02 3.36 13.07
C ARG A 268 7.55 1.90 13.01
N ASN A 269 8.47 0.95 12.79
CA ASN A 269 8.14 -0.47 12.77
C ASN A 269 7.88 -1.01 14.20
N ALA A 270 8.61 -0.53 15.20
CA ALA A 270 8.42 -0.84 16.62
C ALA A 270 7.08 -0.33 17.14
N LEU A 271 6.71 0.94 16.86
CA LEU A 271 5.38 1.48 17.19
C LEU A 271 4.26 0.66 16.53
N ARG A 272 4.41 0.28 15.26
CA ARG A 272 3.46 -0.60 14.57
C ARG A 272 3.39 -2.01 15.18
N ALA A 273 4.50 -2.54 15.69
CA ALA A 273 4.52 -3.82 16.40
C ALA A 273 3.79 -3.71 17.75
N ALA A 274 4.18 -2.75 18.59
CA ALA A 274 3.56 -2.50 19.88
C ALA A 274 2.05 -2.20 19.77
N ASN A 275 1.62 -1.41 18.78
CA ASN A 275 0.19 -1.19 18.55
C ASN A 275 -0.52 -2.46 18.04
N ARG A 276 0.08 -3.28 17.17
CA ARG A 276 -0.49 -4.58 16.79
C ARG A 276 -0.64 -5.51 17.99
N GLU A 277 0.33 -5.55 18.91
CA GLU A 277 0.23 -6.35 20.13
C GLU A 277 -0.91 -5.87 21.04
N LYS A 278 -0.96 -4.56 21.33
CA LYS A 278 -2.06 -3.95 22.12
C LYS A 278 -3.43 -4.20 21.47
N MET A 279 -3.51 -4.14 20.14
CA MET A 279 -4.75 -4.38 19.39
C MET A 279 -5.13 -5.86 19.33
N ASN A 280 -4.16 -6.77 19.20
CA ASN A 280 -4.39 -8.22 19.25
C ASN A 280 -4.88 -8.64 20.64
N LYS A 281 -4.24 -8.13 21.70
CA LYS A 281 -4.70 -8.27 23.09
C LYS A 281 -6.17 -7.85 23.22
N TRP A 282 -6.49 -6.59 22.90
CA TRP A 282 -7.86 -6.07 23.00
C TRP A 282 -8.89 -6.87 22.18
N HIS A 283 -8.52 -7.34 20.98
CA HIS A 283 -9.37 -8.23 20.19
C HIS A 283 -9.57 -9.60 20.85
N ASN A 284 -8.54 -10.19 21.44
CA ASN A 284 -8.61 -11.47 22.15
C ASN A 284 -9.47 -11.33 23.42
N TYR A 285 -9.30 -10.27 24.19
CA TYR A 285 -10.19 -9.90 25.30
C TYR A 285 -11.65 -9.80 24.83
N GLN A 286 -11.91 -9.04 23.75
CA GLN A 286 -13.27 -8.90 23.20
C GLN A 286 -13.84 -10.23 22.67
N ARG A 287 -12.98 -11.17 22.26
CA ARG A 287 -13.37 -12.51 21.80
C ARG A 287 -13.72 -13.42 22.99
N ALA A 288 -12.91 -13.40 24.04
CA ALA A 288 -13.16 -14.11 25.30
C ALA A 288 -14.44 -13.64 25.98
N VAL A 289 -14.70 -12.33 26.07
CA VAL A 289 -15.96 -11.80 26.62
C VAL A 289 -17.19 -12.23 25.81
N ARG A 290 -17.08 -12.35 24.49
CA ARG A 290 -18.17 -12.89 23.66
C ARG A 290 -18.39 -14.39 23.90
N ALA A 291 -17.31 -15.17 24.01
CA ALA A 291 -17.39 -16.60 24.27
C ALA A 291 -18.00 -16.89 25.65
N GLN A 292 -17.55 -16.20 26.70
CA GLN A 292 -18.11 -16.30 28.06
C GLN A 292 -19.62 -15.96 28.07
N LYS A 293 -20.04 -14.88 27.42
CA LYS A 293 -21.46 -14.54 27.28
C LYS A 293 -22.26 -15.56 26.47
N LYS A 294 -21.65 -16.20 25.47
CA LYS A 294 -22.29 -17.26 24.68
C LYS A 294 -22.57 -18.49 25.55
N ILE A 295 -21.57 -18.93 26.33
CA ILE A 295 -21.70 -20.05 27.28
C ILE A 295 -22.82 -19.76 28.28
N GLN A 296 -22.78 -18.59 28.95
CA GLN A 296 -23.82 -18.17 29.90
C GLN A 296 -25.23 -18.13 29.27
N TYR A 297 -25.34 -17.68 28.01
CA TYR A 297 -26.62 -17.67 27.29
C TYR A 297 -27.10 -19.08 26.89
N GLU A 298 -26.18 -19.97 26.51
CA GLU A 298 -26.50 -21.37 26.20
C GLU A 298 -26.96 -22.14 27.46
N GLU A 299 -26.31 -21.90 28.60
CA GLU A 299 -26.71 -22.41 29.92
C GLU A 299 -28.08 -21.87 30.37
N GLU A 300 -28.29 -20.54 30.33
CA GLU A 300 -29.56 -19.92 30.72
C GLU A 300 -30.71 -20.34 29.80
N LYS A 301 -30.44 -20.47 28.49
CA LYS A 301 -31.41 -20.99 27.53
C LYS A 301 -31.75 -22.45 27.84
N ALA A 302 -30.76 -23.31 28.10
CA ALA A 302 -31.02 -24.71 28.47
C ALA A 302 -31.87 -24.80 29.75
N ARG A 303 -31.62 -23.93 30.74
CA ARG A 303 -32.46 -23.85 31.96
C ARG A 303 -33.89 -23.42 31.65
N ARG A 304 -34.09 -22.37 30.84
CA ARG A 304 -35.43 -21.93 30.41
C ARG A 304 -36.15 -22.91 29.49
N ASP A 305 -35.41 -23.71 28.72
CA ASP A 305 -35.99 -24.76 27.88
C ASP A 305 -36.45 -25.94 28.75
N ALA A 306 -35.71 -26.28 29.82
CA ALA A 306 -36.12 -27.24 30.85
C ALA A 306 -37.32 -26.76 31.69
N GLU A 307 -37.27 -25.54 32.24
CA GLU A 307 -38.37 -24.93 33.00
C GLU A 307 -39.68 -24.90 32.18
N ARG A 308 -39.60 -24.61 30.87
CA ARG A 308 -40.76 -24.65 29.98
C ARG A 308 -41.25 -26.05 29.69
N ALA A 309 -40.37 -27.03 29.47
CA ALA A 309 -40.77 -28.42 29.30
C ALA A 309 -41.46 -28.98 30.55
N GLU A 310 -40.99 -28.61 31.75
CA GLU A 310 -41.65 -28.96 33.02
C GLU A 310 -43.03 -28.30 33.16
N TYR A 311 -43.16 -27.01 32.82
CA TYR A 311 -44.45 -26.31 32.85
C TYR A 311 -45.44 -26.86 31.82
N GLU A 312 -45.00 -27.14 30.59
CA GLU A 312 -45.83 -27.76 29.54
C GLU A 312 -46.28 -29.17 29.95
N ALA A 313 -45.41 -29.96 30.60
CA ALA A 313 -45.78 -31.25 31.16
C ALA A 313 -46.79 -31.14 32.33
N GLN A 314 -46.66 -30.13 33.18
CA GLN A 314 -47.64 -29.85 34.25
C GLN A 314 -49.00 -29.44 33.65
N LEU A 315 -49.01 -28.51 32.70
CA LEU A 315 -50.24 -28.06 32.03
C LEU A 315 -50.94 -29.22 31.30
N ALA A 316 -50.19 -30.07 30.58
CA ALA A 316 -50.75 -31.27 29.95
C ALA A 316 -51.34 -32.24 30.99
N ALA A 317 -50.71 -32.38 32.17
CA ALA A 317 -51.24 -33.20 33.26
C ALA A 317 -52.47 -32.58 33.96
N GLU A 318 -52.66 -31.27 33.91
CA GLU A 318 -53.86 -30.58 34.39
C GLU A 318 -55.00 -30.62 33.36
N GLU A 319 -54.72 -30.40 32.09
CA GLU A 319 -55.68 -30.54 31.00
C GLU A 319 -56.22 -31.99 30.89
N ALA A 320 -55.36 -32.98 31.15
CA ALA A 320 -55.75 -34.39 31.27
C ALA A 320 -56.69 -34.67 32.46
N LYS A 321 -56.65 -33.86 33.53
CA LYS A 321 -57.57 -33.95 34.69
C LYS A 321 -58.88 -33.20 34.48
N LYS A 322 -58.87 -32.09 33.72
CA LYS A 322 -60.07 -31.29 33.43
C LYS A 322 -61.12 -32.11 32.68
N ILE A 323 -62.37 -32.10 33.13
CA ILE A 323 -63.45 -32.93 32.55
C ILE A 323 -63.69 -32.56 31.06
N PRO A 324 -63.85 -33.54 30.14
CA PRO A 324 -64.21 -33.27 28.75
C PRO A 324 -65.49 -32.43 28.63
N TYR A 325 -65.47 -31.42 27.75
CA TYR A 325 -66.62 -30.55 27.45
C TYR A 325 -67.26 -29.81 28.63
N GLU A 326 -66.50 -29.55 29.71
CA GLU A 326 -67.00 -28.84 30.91
C GLU A 326 -67.62 -27.46 30.57
N ALA A 327 -67.01 -26.70 29.65
CA ALA A 327 -67.48 -25.37 29.27
C ALA A 327 -68.83 -25.43 28.53
N GLU A 328 -69.01 -26.45 27.69
CA GLU A 328 -70.22 -26.70 26.91
C GLU A 328 -71.36 -27.20 27.81
N GLN A 329 -71.05 -28.10 28.76
CA GLN A 329 -72.01 -28.57 29.77
C GLN A 329 -72.51 -27.44 30.67
N ASN A 330 -71.58 -26.57 31.11
CA ASN A 330 -71.92 -25.39 31.92
C ASN A 330 -72.74 -24.36 31.12
N LEU A 331 -72.48 -24.20 29.82
CA LEU A 331 -73.28 -23.32 28.96
C LEU A 331 -74.69 -23.88 28.71
N CYS A 332 -74.82 -25.20 28.49
CA CYS A 332 -76.13 -25.86 28.37
C CYS A 332 -76.97 -25.69 29.64
N GLU A 333 -76.34 -25.82 30.82
CA GLU A 333 -76.97 -25.60 32.12
C GLU A 333 -77.35 -24.14 32.35
N TYR A 334 -76.46 -23.20 32.04
CA TYR A 334 -76.74 -21.77 32.15
C TYR A 334 -77.94 -21.36 31.28
N LEU A 335 -77.98 -21.77 30.01
CA LEU A 335 -79.09 -21.47 29.10
C LEU A 335 -80.40 -22.14 29.55
N ALA A 336 -80.35 -23.38 30.06
CA ALA A 336 -81.54 -24.07 30.55
C ALA A 336 -82.11 -23.35 31.79
N ASN A 337 -81.25 -23.01 32.76
CA ASN A 337 -81.64 -22.29 33.96
C ASN A 337 -82.13 -20.86 33.65
N PHE A 338 -81.51 -20.17 32.69
CA PHE A 338 -81.97 -18.85 32.25
C PHE A 338 -83.38 -18.92 31.65
N LEU A 339 -83.63 -19.83 30.72
CA LEU A 339 -84.94 -19.99 30.10
C LEU A 339 -86.03 -20.42 31.09
N GLU A 340 -85.71 -21.30 32.03
CA GLU A 340 -86.65 -21.70 33.09
C GLU A 340 -87.01 -20.54 34.02
N THR A 341 -86.00 -19.82 34.53
CA THR A 341 -86.21 -18.72 35.49
C THR A 341 -86.86 -17.49 34.88
N THR A 342 -86.62 -17.18 33.59
CA THR A 342 -87.13 -15.95 32.96
C THR A 342 -88.48 -16.10 32.24
N TYR A 343 -88.84 -17.29 31.75
CA TYR A 343 -90.07 -17.48 30.96
C TYR A 343 -91.02 -18.58 31.46
N LEU A 344 -90.53 -19.64 32.11
CA LEU A 344 -91.40 -20.69 32.67
C LEU A 344 -91.88 -20.37 34.09
N GLY A 345 -91.28 -19.40 34.77
CA GLY A 345 -91.78 -18.86 36.04
C GLY A 345 -91.78 -19.84 37.22
N LYS A 346 -91.04 -20.95 37.12
CA LYS A 346 -90.66 -21.75 38.30
C LYS A 346 -89.52 -21.01 39.00
N ASP A 347 -89.75 -20.73 40.27
CA ASP A 347 -88.92 -19.93 41.17
C ASP A 347 -88.86 -18.42 40.91
N SER A 348 -90.04 -17.80 40.77
CA SER A 348 -90.29 -16.51 41.42
C SER A 348 -90.66 -16.71 42.91
N GLN A 349 -89.85 -17.50 43.64
CA GLN A 349 -89.89 -17.48 45.10
C GLN A 349 -89.03 -16.34 45.63
N GLU A 350 -89.54 -15.69 46.68
CA GLU A 350 -88.96 -14.55 47.35
C GLU A 350 -87.46 -14.72 47.64
N LYS A 351 -86.61 -13.97 46.93
CA LYS A 351 -85.30 -13.61 47.45
C LYS A 351 -85.47 -12.55 48.52
N THR A 352 -85.87 -13.04 49.69
CA THR A 352 -85.80 -12.32 50.97
C THR A 352 -84.43 -11.66 51.12
N GLU A 353 -84.42 -10.41 51.57
CA GLU A 353 -83.20 -9.69 51.88
C GLU A 353 -82.51 -10.33 53.09
N LYS A 354 -81.56 -11.22 52.82
CA LYS A 354 -80.54 -11.61 53.80
C LYS A 354 -79.24 -10.88 53.50
N LYS A 355 -79.05 -9.79 54.23
CA LYS A 355 -77.71 -9.26 54.52
C LYS A 355 -77.05 -10.25 55.46
N GLU A 356 -76.18 -11.10 54.95
CA GLU A 356 -75.22 -11.85 55.76
C GLU A 356 -73.83 -11.25 55.52
N ASP A 357 -73.10 -11.10 56.62
CA ASP A 357 -72.09 -10.08 56.83
C ASP A 357 -70.93 -10.05 55.83
N ILE A 358 -70.52 -8.83 55.48
CA ILE A 358 -69.17 -8.58 54.97
C ILE A 358 -68.20 -8.95 56.10
N VAL A 359 -67.63 -10.15 56.02
CA VAL A 359 -66.46 -10.51 56.84
C VAL A 359 -65.35 -9.53 56.47
N ALA A 360 -65.10 -8.58 57.37
CA ALA A 360 -63.97 -7.68 57.26
C ALA A 360 -62.68 -8.51 57.37
N VAL A 361 -62.08 -8.82 56.21
CA VAL A 361 -60.71 -9.30 56.13
C VAL A 361 -59.81 -8.19 56.66
N LYS A 362 -59.50 -8.27 57.95
CA LYS A 362 -58.35 -7.60 58.55
C LYS A 362 -57.09 -8.26 57.98
N GLU A 363 -56.01 -7.49 57.88
CA GLU A 363 -54.80 -7.82 57.11
C GLU A 363 -54.95 -7.68 55.58
N ASP A 364 -55.17 -6.45 55.11
CA ASP A 364 -54.88 -6.05 53.73
C ASP A 364 -53.36 -5.74 53.62
N PRO A 365 -52.55 -6.57 52.93
CA PRO A 365 -51.10 -6.40 52.85
C PRO A 365 -50.67 -5.17 52.02
N PHE A 366 -51.60 -4.46 51.38
CA PHE A 366 -51.32 -3.25 50.60
C PHE A 366 -51.44 -1.93 51.38
N ALA A 367 -51.82 -1.95 52.67
CA ALA A 367 -52.03 -0.75 53.48
C ALA A 367 -50.78 0.16 53.66
N GLY A 368 -49.59 -0.32 53.31
CA GLY A 368 -48.34 0.47 53.30
C GLY A 368 -48.02 1.19 51.98
N MET A 369 -48.73 0.92 50.89
CA MET A 369 -48.32 1.37 49.55
C MET A 369 -48.90 2.75 49.20
N LYS A 370 -48.23 3.82 49.65
CA LYS A 370 -48.54 5.20 49.22
C LYS A 370 -48.40 5.32 47.71
N PRO A 371 -49.43 5.80 46.97
CA PRO A 371 -49.26 6.15 45.56
C PRO A 371 -48.32 7.35 45.47
N VAL A 372 -47.10 7.12 44.99
CA VAL A 372 -46.17 8.19 44.65
C VAL A 372 -46.81 9.01 43.53
N GLY A 373 -47.17 10.26 43.85
CA GLY A 373 -47.72 11.18 42.86
C GLY A 373 -46.72 11.31 41.71
N LYS A 374 -47.14 10.91 40.50
CA LYS A 374 -46.34 11.12 39.29
C LYS A 374 -46.00 12.60 39.19
N LYS A 375 -44.73 12.94 39.36
CA LYS A 375 -44.15 14.12 38.71
C LYS A 375 -44.24 13.84 37.22
N PHE A 376 -45.32 14.33 36.62
CA PHE A 376 -45.45 14.44 35.17
C PHE A 376 -44.55 15.60 34.74
N ASP A 377 -43.32 15.26 34.36
CA ASP A 377 -42.42 16.17 33.67
C ASP A 377 -42.16 15.60 32.27
N GLU A 378 -42.55 16.38 31.27
CA GLU A 378 -41.96 16.42 29.93
C GLU A 378 -41.84 15.09 29.12
N ALA A 379 -42.96 14.35 28.94
CA ALA A 379 -43.02 13.23 27.98
C ALA A 379 -44.39 12.88 27.36
N GLU A 380 -45.45 13.71 27.51
CA GLU A 380 -46.79 13.44 26.92
C GLU A 380 -47.26 14.54 25.93
N GLU A 381 -46.47 14.80 24.88
CA GLU A 381 -46.90 15.60 23.71
C GLU A 381 -47.15 14.71 22.47
N PHE A 382 -47.85 13.56 22.63
CA PHE A 382 -48.16 12.70 21.47
C PHE A 382 -49.53 12.01 21.41
N PHE A 383 -50.35 11.99 22.48
CA PHE A 383 -51.68 11.35 22.44
C PHE A 383 -52.77 12.17 23.16
N GLY A 384 -53.34 13.15 22.46
CA GLY A 384 -54.24 14.14 23.09
C GLY A 384 -55.27 14.85 22.20
N LYS A 385 -55.92 14.16 21.25
CA LYS A 385 -57.07 14.73 20.48
C LYS A 385 -58.37 13.94 20.65
N GLY A 386 -59.03 14.12 21.80
CA GLY A 386 -60.36 13.56 22.10
C GLY A 386 -61.34 14.64 22.58
N LYS A 387 -62.26 15.09 21.72
CA LYS A 387 -63.25 16.13 22.07
C LYS A 387 -64.24 15.62 23.14
N GLY A 388 -64.37 16.36 24.23
CA GLY A 388 -65.30 16.03 25.32
C GLY A 388 -66.78 16.05 24.89
N LYS A 389 -67.55 15.05 25.33
CA LYS A 389 -69.02 15.01 25.21
C LYS A 389 -69.67 15.15 26.59
N LYS A 390 -70.62 16.08 26.71
CA LYS A 390 -71.34 16.35 27.97
C LYS A 390 -72.23 15.16 28.38
N LYS A 391 -72.25 14.91 29.69
CA LYS A 391 -73.03 13.85 30.37
C LYS A 391 -74.53 14.12 30.23
N ARG A 392 -75.25 13.35 29.40
CA ARG A 392 -76.73 13.35 29.38
C ARG A 392 -77.25 12.39 30.45
N VAL A 393 -77.98 12.93 31.41
CA VAL A 393 -78.77 12.13 32.36
C VAL A 393 -79.88 11.42 31.58
N ARG A 394 -79.97 10.10 31.68
CA ARG A 394 -81.16 9.34 31.30
C ARG A 394 -82.00 9.15 32.55
N ALA A 395 -83.23 9.68 32.54
CA ALA A 395 -84.21 9.36 33.56
C ALA A 395 -84.62 7.88 33.43
N ALA A 396 -84.67 7.16 34.54
CA ALA A 396 -85.20 5.81 34.58
C ALA A 396 -86.72 5.86 34.41
N LYS A 397 -87.24 5.28 33.32
CA LYS A 397 -88.67 4.99 33.20
C LYS A 397 -88.88 3.56 33.70
N LYS A 398 -89.68 3.41 34.76
CA LYS A 398 -90.17 2.09 35.20
C LYS A 398 -90.80 1.38 34.02
N GLN A 399 -90.43 0.11 33.84
CA GLN A 399 -91.08 -0.79 32.90
C GLN A 399 -92.05 -1.63 33.73
N ASP A 400 -93.32 -1.22 33.73
CA ASP A 400 -94.35 -1.94 34.47
C ASP A 400 -94.58 -3.33 33.85
N SER A 401 -94.78 -4.31 34.72
CA SER A 401 -94.98 -5.71 34.38
C SER A 401 -96.35 -5.96 33.77
N ALA A 402 -96.44 -5.93 32.45
CA ALA A 402 -97.58 -6.44 31.69
C ALA A 402 -97.10 -7.01 30.34
N ALA A 403 -97.12 -8.35 30.21
CA ALA A 403 -96.99 -9.15 28.99
C ALA A 403 -96.31 -8.46 27.78
N GLY A 404 -94.99 -8.23 27.86
CA GLY A 404 -94.19 -7.86 26.69
C GLY A 404 -94.00 -9.07 25.76
N PRO A 405 -93.79 -8.85 24.44
CA PRO A 405 -93.46 -9.94 23.52
C PRO A 405 -92.18 -10.65 23.96
N PHE A 406 -92.08 -11.95 23.65
CA PHE A 406 -90.91 -12.78 23.97
C PHE A 406 -89.63 -12.18 23.36
N THR A 407 -88.68 -11.79 24.21
CA THR A 407 -87.43 -11.13 23.80
C THR A 407 -86.21 -11.80 24.43
N LEU A 408 -85.51 -12.61 23.63
CA LEU A 408 -84.20 -13.14 23.96
C LEU A 408 -83.11 -12.11 23.57
N SER A 409 -82.01 -12.02 24.32
CA SER A 409 -80.91 -11.10 24.00
C SER A 409 -79.97 -11.69 22.93
N VAL A 410 -79.40 -10.84 22.07
CA VAL A 410 -78.55 -11.26 20.92
C VAL A 410 -77.40 -12.19 21.34
N ASP A 411 -76.76 -11.92 22.47
CA ASP A 411 -75.70 -12.77 23.04
C ASP A 411 -76.18 -14.20 23.38
N MET A 412 -77.44 -14.38 23.79
CA MET A 412 -77.99 -15.73 23.99
C MET A 412 -78.22 -16.45 22.65
N PHE A 413 -78.65 -15.76 21.58
CA PHE A 413 -78.75 -16.37 20.25
C PHE A 413 -77.39 -16.93 19.78
N ASP A 414 -76.30 -16.18 20.00
CA ASP A 414 -74.94 -16.63 19.73
C ASP A 414 -74.53 -17.82 20.61
N GLN A 415 -74.96 -17.86 21.87
CA GLN A 415 -74.71 -18.99 22.80
C GLN A 415 -75.49 -20.26 22.44
N PHE A 416 -76.73 -20.15 21.96
CA PHE A 416 -77.48 -21.27 21.38
C PHE A 416 -76.81 -21.79 20.10
N GLY A 417 -76.34 -20.87 19.23
CA GLY A 417 -75.57 -21.21 18.03
C GLY A 417 -74.27 -21.96 18.33
N LEU A 418 -73.58 -21.62 19.41
CA LEU A 418 -72.36 -22.31 19.87
C LEU A 418 -72.62 -23.77 20.31
N ILE A 419 -73.81 -24.06 20.85
CA ILE A 419 -74.24 -25.42 21.20
C ILE A 419 -74.94 -26.11 20.00
N GLN A 420 -75.11 -25.43 18.86
CA GLN A 420 -75.87 -25.90 17.71
C GLN A 420 -77.28 -26.36 18.10
N LEU A 421 -77.99 -25.50 18.82
CA LEU A 421 -79.42 -25.62 19.09
C LEU A 421 -80.13 -24.36 18.57
N ASN A 422 -81.38 -24.50 18.14
CA ASN A 422 -82.17 -23.35 17.71
C ASN A 422 -82.72 -22.63 18.96
N PRO A 423 -82.49 -21.33 19.12
CA PRO A 423 -83.08 -20.57 20.23
C PRO A 423 -84.61 -20.54 20.06
N PRO A 424 -85.39 -20.69 21.14
CA PRO A 424 -86.85 -20.61 21.08
C PRO A 424 -87.26 -19.22 20.57
N THR A 425 -88.26 -19.18 19.68
CA THR A 425 -88.76 -17.92 19.09
C THR A 425 -90.09 -17.46 19.70
N LYS A 426 -90.76 -18.37 20.42
CA LYS A 426 -92.05 -18.16 21.07
C LYS A 426 -92.04 -18.77 22.47
N LEU A 427 -92.89 -18.27 23.34
CA LEU A 427 -92.99 -18.72 24.74
C LEU A 427 -93.35 -20.22 24.87
N GLU A 428 -94.15 -20.76 23.93
CA GLU A 428 -94.51 -22.19 23.86
C GLU A 428 -93.34 -23.12 23.46
N GLU A 429 -92.29 -22.59 22.83
CA GLU A 429 -91.12 -23.34 22.39
C GLU A 429 -90.07 -23.47 23.51
N VAL A 430 -90.17 -22.63 24.55
CA VAL A 430 -89.18 -22.55 25.63
C VAL A 430 -89.07 -23.87 26.39
N GLU A 431 -90.19 -24.50 26.76
CA GLU A 431 -90.17 -25.80 27.48
C GLU A 431 -89.49 -26.93 26.70
N LYS A 432 -89.53 -26.88 25.36
CA LYS A 432 -88.88 -27.85 24.49
C LYS A 432 -87.38 -27.59 24.43
N SER A 433 -86.99 -26.33 24.19
CA SER A 433 -85.57 -25.94 24.17
C SER A 433 -84.83 -26.22 25.50
N VAL A 434 -85.51 -26.10 26.65
CA VAL A 434 -84.95 -26.49 27.96
C VAL A 434 -84.68 -28.00 28.07
N LYS A 435 -85.54 -28.85 27.49
CA LYS A 435 -85.33 -30.30 27.44
C LYS A 435 -84.17 -30.64 26.50
N GLU A 436 -84.17 -30.07 25.29
CA GLU A 436 -83.10 -30.24 24.30
C GLU A 436 -81.72 -29.79 24.83
N LEU A 437 -81.66 -28.71 25.63
CA LEU A 437 -80.45 -28.28 26.34
C LEU A 437 -79.97 -29.29 27.40
N ARG A 438 -80.89 -29.89 28.16
CA ARG A 438 -80.53 -30.92 29.16
C ARG A 438 -80.11 -32.23 28.50
N GLU A 439 -80.75 -32.61 27.41
CA GLU A 439 -80.38 -33.77 26.59
C GLU A 439 -79.00 -33.56 25.95
N LYS A 440 -78.72 -32.38 25.38
CA LYS A 440 -77.35 -32.03 24.93
C LYS A 440 -76.35 -32.00 26.08
N LYS A 441 -76.70 -31.52 27.28
CA LYS A 441 -75.82 -31.58 28.45
C LYS A 441 -75.44 -33.02 28.81
N ALA A 442 -76.39 -33.97 28.73
CA ALA A 442 -76.11 -35.39 28.93
C ALA A 442 -75.24 -35.96 27.80
N TRP A 443 -75.55 -35.63 26.55
CA TRP A 443 -74.75 -36.03 25.38
C TRP A 443 -73.29 -35.55 25.45
N TYR A 444 -73.05 -34.31 25.91
CA TYR A 444 -71.69 -33.79 26.15
C TYR A 444 -70.96 -34.45 27.33
N LYS A 445 -71.63 -35.27 28.17
CA LYS A 445 -70.99 -36.05 29.25
C LYS A 445 -70.52 -37.43 28.80
N GLU A 446 -71.25 -38.06 27.89
CA GLU A 446 -70.95 -39.41 27.39
C GLU A 446 -69.87 -39.42 26.28
N GLN A 447 -69.60 -38.24 25.72
CA GLN A 447 -68.75 -38.06 24.55
C GLN A 447 -67.24 -38.01 24.92
N PRO A 448 -66.34 -38.81 24.29
CA PRO A 448 -64.90 -38.73 24.52
C PRO A 448 -64.28 -37.42 24.00
N ARG A 449 -63.09 -37.06 24.52
CA ARG A 449 -62.36 -35.84 24.12
C ARG A 449 -62.12 -35.80 22.61
N GLY A 450 -62.50 -34.70 21.97
CA GLY A 450 -62.13 -34.37 20.59
C GLY A 450 -63.03 -34.90 19.47
N SER A 451 -64.10 -35.66 19.77
CA SER A 451 -65.07 -36.08 18.74
C SER A 451 -66.09 -35.00 18.35
N VAL A 452 -66.21 -33.91 19.12
CA VAL A 452 -67.08 -32.76 18.84
C VAL A 452 -66.26 -31.47 18.96
N PRO A 453 -66.41 -30.48 18.06
CA PRO A 453 -65.72 -29.21 18.20
C PRO A 453 -66.11 -28.48 19.50
N THR A 454 -65.12 -28.10 20.30
CA THR A 454 -65.28 -27.31 21.52
C THR A 454 -65.92 -25.96 21.19
N ALA A 455 -66.71 -25.36 22.08
CA ALA A 455 -67.24 -24.01 21.89
C ALA A 455 -66.12 -22.97 21.73
N GLN A 456 -64.92 -23.22 22.30
CA GLN A 456 -63.72 -22.42 22.02
C GLN A 456 -63.20 -22.58 20.58
N ASP A 457 -63.30 -23.75 19.98
CA ASP A 457 -62.87 -23.98 18.59
C ASP A 457 -63.89 -23.40 17.61
N ILE A 458 -65.18 -23.49 17.92
CA ILE A 458 -66.25 -22.82 17.17
C ILE A 458 -66.10 -21.29 17.29
N ARG A 459 -65.81 -20.75 18.48
CA ARG A 459 -65.48 -19.31 18.65
C ARG A 459 -64.25 -18.91 17.84
N LYS A 460 -63.13 -19.64 17.94
CA LYS A 460 -61.92 -19.37 17.14
C LYS A 460 -62.17 -19.50 15.64
N ALA A 461 -63.04 -20.40 15.19
CA ALA A 461 -63.42 -20.53 13.78
C ALA A 461 -64.26 -19.31 13.32
N ASN A 462 -65.25 -18.91 14.11
CA ASN A 462 -66.09 -17.73 13.84
C ASN A 462 -65.28 -16.43 13.89
N GLU A 463 -64.36 -16.28 14.84
CA GLU A 463 -63.42 -15.15 14.92
C GLU A 463 -62.46 -15.13 13.73
N LYS A 464 -61.90 -16.29 13.31
CA LYS A 464 -61.08 -16.38 12.09
C LYS A 464 -61.88 -16.04 10.83
N ALA A 465 -63.15 -16.43 10.75
CA ALA A 465 -64.03 -16.07 9.63
C ALA A 465 -64.32 -14.56 9.62
N ALA A 466 -64.67 -13.97 10.77
CA ALA A 466 -64.90 -12.54 10.92
C ALA A 466 -63.62 -11.69 10.69
N ALA A 467 -62.45 -12.20 11.08
CA ALA A 467 -61.16 -11.56 10.84
C ALA A 467 -60.78 -11.58 9.35
N LYS A 468 -61.02 -12.68 8.63
CA LYS A 468 -60.86 -12.74 7.17
C LYS A 468 -61.74 -11.70 6.46
N LEU A 469 -63.02 -11.61 6.83
CA LEU A 469 -63.96 -10.60 6.31
C LEU A 469 -63.49 -9.15 6.56
N ARG A 470 -62.74 -8.90 7.64
CA ARG A 470 -62.14 -7.60 7.97
C ARG A 470 -60.80 -7.34 7.29
N GLN A 471 -60.08 -8.38 6.87
CA GLN A 471 -58.84 -8.24 6.11
C GLN A 471 -59.12 -7.95 4.62
N GLU A 472 -60.14 -8.59 4.03
CA GLU A 472 -60.56 -8.33 2.64
C GLU A 472 -61.04 -6.89 2.40
N THR A 473 -61.42 -6.16 3.46
CA THR A 473 -61.84 -4.75 3.42
C THR A 473 -60.69 -3.74 3.68
N THR A 474 -59.45 -4.20 3.88
CA THR A 474 -58.28 -3.33 4.15
C THR A 474 -57.10 -3.52 3.19
N THR A 475 -57.21 -4.36 2.16
CA THR A 475 -56.13 -4.68 1.19
C THR A 475 -56.32 -4.06 -0.21
N THR A 476 -56.91 -2.87 -0.31
CA THR A 476 -57.01 -2.08 -1.56
C THR A 476 -56.47 -0.65 -1.43
N THR A 477 -55.38 -0.47 -0.68
CA THR A 477 -54.50 0.70 -0.85
C THR A 477 -53.07 0.38 -0.37
N THR A 478 -52.06 0.89 -1.08
CA THR A 478 -50.61 0.89 -0.75
C THR A 478 -49.78 -0.41 -0.95
N GLU A 479 -49.40 -0.70 -2.20
CA GLU A 479 -48.05 -1.20 -2.50
C GLU A 479 -47.37 -0.28 -3.52
N VAL A 480 -46.41 0.54 -3.09
CA VAL A 480 -45.56 1.36 -3.97
C VAL A 480 -44.12 0.82 -3.89
N LYS A 481 -43.72 0.01 -4.87
CA LYS A 481 -42.33 -0.39 -5.09
C LYS A 481 -41.70 0.45 -6.21
N LYS A 482 -40.71 1.28 -5.88
CA LYS A 482 -39.90 2.02 -6.86
C LYS A 482 -38.92 1.10 -7.59
N PRO A 483 -38.72 1.32 -8.90
CA PRO A 483 -37.37 1.34 -9.47
C PRO A 483 -37.07 2.70 -10.15
N LYS A 484 -35.88 2.80 -10.77
CA LYS A 484 -35.19 4.06 -11.14
C LYS A 484 -35.33 4.45 -12.62
N ALA A 485 -35.15 5.77 -12.85
CA ALA A 485 -34.62 6.43 -14.06
C ALA A 485 -35.59 6.62 -15.26
N PRO A 486 -35.35 7.63 -16.12
CA PRO A 486 -36.44 8.31 -16.84
C PRO A 486 -36.60 7.91 -18.32
N GLY A 487 -37.85 7.71 -18.73
CA GLY A 487 -38.28 7.59 -20.14
C GLY A 487 -39.41 8.57 -20.44
N LYS A 488 -39.55 9.00 -21.70
CA LYS A 488 -40.58 9.97 -22.13
C LYS A 488 -42.00 9.43 -21.95
N PHE A 489 -42.90 10.26 -21.45
CA PHE A 489 -44.35 10.01 -21.43
C PHE A 489 -44.97 10.50 -22.75
N SER A 490 -45.75 9.64 -23.42
CA SER A 490 -46.42 9.92 -24.70
C SER A 490 -47.90 10.26 -24.48
N LEU A 491 -48.37 11.28 -25.17
CA LEU A 491 -49.64 11.96 -24.90
C LEU A 491 -50.72 11.55 -25.93
N GLN A 492 -50.92 10.25 -26.14
CA GLN A 492 -51.74 9.72 -27.25
C GLN A 492 -52.78 8.65 -26.89
N ASP A 493 -52.86 8.16 -25.65
CA ASP A 493 -53.94 7.27 -25.20
C ASP A 493 -54.77 7.93 -24.10
N GLU A 494 -55.99 8.33 -24.45
CA GLU A 494 -57.05 8.82 -23.56
C GLU A 494 -57.63 7.64 -22.75
N GLU A 495 -56.97 7.26 -21.64
CA GLU A 495 -57.54 6.31 -20.68
C GLU A 495 -58.37 7.02 -19.58
N PHE A 496 -59.18 8.02 -19.99
CA PHE A 496 -60.22 8.61 -19.14
C PHE A 496 -61.52 7.81 -19.25
N VAL A 497 -61.58 6.66 -18.56
CA VAL A 497 -62.80 5.83 -18.53
C VAL A 497 -63.81 6.45 -17.54
N PRO A 498 -65.04 6.80 -17.97
CA PRO A 498 -65.94 7.67 -17.22
C PRO A 498 -66.73 6.97 -16.12
N LEU A 499 -67.23 7.78 -15.18
CA LEU A 499 -68.14 7.35 -14.12
C LEU A 499 -69.55 7.04 -14.66
N GLY A 500 -69.95 5.77 -14.56
CA GLY A 500 -71.35 5.38 -14.46
C GLY A 500 -72.02 4.89 -15.75
N VAL A 501 -72.87 3.87 -15.59
CA VAL A 501 -73.70 3.28 -16.64
C VAL A 501 -74.90 4.19 -16.93
N GLY A 502 -75.07 4.62 -18.19
CA GLY A 502 -76.34 5.21 -18.63
C GLY A 502 -76.29 6.00 -19.95
N ALA A 503 -77.10 5.57 -20.92
CA ALA A 503 -77.41 6.21 -22.22
C ALA A 503 -76.30 6.24 -23.29
N ALA A 504 -76.73 6.07 -24.56
CA ALA A 504 -75.86 5.88 -25.71
C ALA A 504 -75.78 7.11 -26.62
N ALA A 505 -74.58 7.32 -27.17
CA ALA A 505 -74.21 7.97 -28.43
C ALA A 505 -75.11 9.07 -29.05
N THR A 506 -74.49 10.22 -29.35
CA THR A 506 -74.46 10.75 -30.73
C THR A 506 -73.26 11.69 -30.94
N THR A 507 -72.87 11.87 -32.21
CA THR A 507 -71.59 12.42 -32.70
C THR A 507 -71.70 13.84 -33.29
N VAL A 508 -70.55 14.49 -33.58
CA VAL A 508 -70.18 15.07 -34.91
C VAL A 508 -69.26 16.33 -34.84
N ASN A 509 -68.18 16.30 -35.66
CA ASN A 509 -67.33 17.35 -36.25
C ASN A 509 -66.56 18.42 -35.44
N SER A 510 -65.25 18.20 -35.34
CA SER A 510 -64.20 18.82 -36.18
C SER A 510 -64.46 20.15 -36.93
N SER A 511 -63.60 21.16 -36.69
CA SER A 511 -63.32 22.26 -37.64
C SER A 511 -62.00 23.00 -37.33
N TRP A 512 -61.05 22.97 -38.29
CA TRP A 512 -59.92 23.92 -38.49
C TRP A 512 -58.85 24.09 -37.38
N GLY A 513 -57.56 24.37 -37.67
CA GLY A 513 -56.88 24.44 -38.98
C GLY A 513 -55.64 25.37 -39.00
N GLN A 514 -54.44 24.79 -38.84
CA GLN A 514 -53.10 25.33 -39.24
C GLN A 514 -52.44 26.56 -38.54
N LYS A 515 -51.08 26.50 -38.57
CA LYS A 515 -50.03 27.49 -38.22
C LYS A 515 -49.81 28.53 -39.36
N PRO A 516 -48.91 29.56 -39.31
CA PRO A 516 -47.67 29.72 -38.52
C PRO A 516 -47.38 31.15 -37.97
N ALA A 517 -46.12 31.45 -37.63
CA ALA A 517 -45.63 32.72 -37.08
C ALA A 517 -44.66 33.48 -38.02
N THR A 518 -44.76 34.82 -38.05
CA THR A 518 -43.85 35.86 -38.60
C THR A 518 -44.49 37.25 -38.28
N GLN A 519 -43.81 38.42 -38.20
CA GLN A 519 -42.39 38.81 -38.02
C GLN A 519 -42.37 40.29 -37.52
N GLU A 520 -41.26 40.75 -36.91
CA GLU A 520 -40.96 42.17 -36.54
C GLU A 520 -41.88 42.83 -35.47
N SER A 521 -41.39 43.64 -34.53
CA SER A 521 -40.09 44.33 -34.36
C SER A 521 -39.66 44.43 -32.89
#